data_AF-A0A1W9H007-F1
#
_entry.id   AF-A0A1W9H007-F1
#
_cell.length_a   1.000
_cell.length_b   1.000
_cell.length_c   1.000
_cell.angle_alpha   90.00
_cell.angle_beta   90.00
_cell.angle_gamma   90.00
#
_symmetry.space_group_name_H-M   'P 1'
#
loop_
_entity.id
_entity.type
_entity.pdbx_description
1 polymer ?
#
loop_
_entity_poly.entity_id
_entity_poly.type
_entity_poly.pdbx_seq_one_letter_code
_entity_poly.pdbx_strand_id
1 'polypeptide(L)'
;MKTEVRSPGSFALRCLRWLLFRWPSALGRMAARLWLARTLLQDTAICQTCGAEVSLLGLWECASCGYGFAGFFFAACPVCRLQPPYITCGLCGTSMINPLLIGKFKGKRS
;
A
#
# COMPACT_ATOMS: atom_id res chain seq x y z
N MET A 1 14.33 41.63 -46.20
CA MET A 1 14.53 40.53 -45.23
C MET A 1 13.85 40.92 -43.92
N LYS A 2 12.76 40.24 -43.53
CA LYS A 2 12.06 40.48 -42.24
C LYS A 2 12.55 39.43 -41.25
N THR A 3 13.19 39.86 -40.18
CA THR A 3 13.61 38.99 -39.07
C THR A 3 12.42 38.72 -38.15
N GLU A 4 11.91 37.49 -38.15
CA GLU A 4 10.94 37.03 -37.15
C GLU A 4 11.63 36.84 -35.80
N VAL A 5 11.31 37.70 -34.83
CA VAL A 5 11.72 37.56 -33.44
C VAL A 5 10.84 36.49 -32.79
N ARG A 6 11.35 35.25 -32.68
CA ARG A 6 10.67 34.13 -32.01
C ARG A 6 10.61 34.40 -30.51
N SER A 7 9.43 34.74 -30.00
CA SER A 7 9.19 35.09 -28.59
C SER A 7 9.56 33.94 -27.62
N PRO A 8 10.50 34.14 -26.67
CA PRO A 8 10.96 33.11 -25.73
C PRO A 8 9.95 32.77 -24.62
N GLY A 9 8.81 33.47 -24.54
CA GLY A 9 7.85 33.33 -23.43
C GLY A 9 7.19 31.95 -23.32
N SER A 10 7.16 31.17 -24.40
CA SER A 10 6.49 29.86 -24.44
C SER A 10 7.26 28.74 -23.73
N PHE A 11 8.58 28.86 -23.58
CA PHE A 11 9.39 27.88 -22.84
C PHE A 11 9.29 28.07 -21.33
N ALA A 12 9.33 29.31 -20.85
CA ALA A 12 9.26 29.63 -19.42
C ALA A 12 7.93 29.17 -18.79
N LEU A 13 6.80 29.40 -19.48
CA LEU A 13 5.47 28.94 -19.05
C LEU A 13 5.34 27.41 -18.98
N ARG A 14 5.99 26.69 -19.91
CA ARG A 14 6.01 25.22 -19.90
C ARG A 14 6.83 24.68 -18.74
N CYS A 15 7.99 25.27 -18.44
CA CYS A 15 8.81 24.91 -17.28
C CYS A 15 8.08 25.19 -15.96
N LEU A 16 7.42 26.34 -15.83
CA LEU A 16 6.69 26.74 -14.62
C LEU A 16 5.54 25.78 -14.33
N ARG A 17 4.76 25.39 -15.36
CA ARG A 17 3.67 24.40 -15.21
C ARG A 17 4.18 23.01 -14.85
N TRP A 18 5.34 22.62 -15.37
CA TRP A 18 5.97 21.34 -15.04
C TRP A 18 6.45 21.31 -13.58
N LEU A 19 7.10 22.37 -13.13
CA LEU A 19 7.59 22.51 -11.75
C LEU A 19 6.45 22.62 -10.73
N LEU A 20 5.40 23.39 -11.02
CA LEU A 20 4.31 23.61 -10.08
C LEU A 20 3.32 22.45 -10.00
N PHE A 21 3.15 21.67 -11.08
CA PHE A 21 2.08 20.66 -11.13
C PHE A 21 2.61 19.22 -11.10
N ARG A 22 3.75 18.94 -11.76
CA ARG A 22 4.28 17.57 -11.89
C ARG A 22 5.07 17.14 -10.65
N TRP A 23 5.84 18.05 -10.07
CA TRP A 23 6.70 17.78 -8.92
C TRP A 23 5.93 17.49 -7.63
N PRO A 24 4.98 18.34 -7.16
CA PRO A 24 4.26 18.04 -5.93
C PRO A 24 3.39 16.79 -6.05
N SER A 25 2.81 16.50 -7.23
CA SER A 25 2.07 15.26 -7.46
C SER A 25 2.98 14.02 -7.54
N ALA A 26 4.21 14.14 -8.03
CA ALA A 26 5.20 13.06 -7.97
C ALA A 26 5.67 12.81 -6.53
N LEU A 27 5.98 13.88 -5.78
CA LEU A 27 6.38 13.80 -4.37
C LEU A 27 5.27 13.20 -3.50
N GLY A 28 4.02 13.64 -3.66
CA GLY A 28 2.89 13.09 -2.92
C GLY A 28 2.69 11.59 -3.17
N ARG A 29 2.84 11.14 -4.43
CA ARG A 29 2.79 9.71 -4.78
C ARG A 29 3.95 8.92 -4.17
N MET A 30 5.15 9.49 -4.14
CA MET A 30 6.31 8.86 -3.51
C MET A 30 6.14 8.74 -1.99
N ALA A 31 5.69 9.81 -1.35
CA ALA A 31 5.41 9.84 0.09
C ALA A 31 4.34 8.81 0.47
N ALA A 32 3.24 8.70 -0.29
CA ALA A 32 2.21 7.70 -0.05
C ALA A 32 2.75 6.26 -0.18
N ARG A 33 3.63 6.01 -1.17
CA ARG A 33 4.28 4.70 -1.33
C ARG A 33 5.20 4.37 -0.15
N LEU A 34 6.00 5.34 0.30
CA LEU A 34 6.88 5.16 1.46
C LEU A 34 6.08 4.94 2.74
N TRP A 35 4.95 5.62 2.91
CA TRP A 35 4.08 5.45 4.07
C TRP A 35 3.46 4.05 4.09
N LEU A 36 2.99 3.55 2.94
CA LEU A 36 2.49 2.18 2.79
C LEU A 36 3.60 1.14 3.01
N ALA A 37 4.81 1.40 2.48
CA ALA A 37 5.97 0.54 2.67
C ALA A 37 6.37 0.45 4.15
N ARG A 38 6.24 1.55 4.90
CA ARG A 38 6.48 1.55 6.34
C ARG A 38 5.51 0.65 7.11
N THR A 39 4.26 0.54 6.65
CA THR A 39 3.28 -0.40 7.25
C THR A 39 3.62 -1.86 6.91
N LEU A 40 4.21 -2.10 5.74
CA LEU A 40 4.68 -3.44 5.31
C LEU A 40 5.96 -3.88 6.04
N LEU A 41 6.73 -2.95 6.58
CA LEU A 41 7.94 -3.22 7.37
C LEU A 41 7.64 -3.53 8.83
N GLN A 42 6.36 -3.58 9.23
CA GLN A 42 6.00 -3.97 10.59
C GLN A 42 5.82 -5.48 10.68
N ASP A 43 6.62 -6.09 11.55
CA ASP A 43 6.60 -7.53 11.80
C ASP A 43 5.48 -7.92 12.77
N THR A 44 4.86 -6.93 13.43
CA THR A 44 3.76 -7.10 14.37
C THR A 44 2.62 -6.11 14.09
N ALA A 45 1.40 -6.50 14.45
CA ALA A 45 0.23 -5.63 14.44
C ALA A 45 -0.42 -5.58 15.83
N ILE A 46 -0.86 -4.39 16.25
CA ILE A 46 -1.56 -4.22 17.52
C ILE A 46 -3.04 -4.57 17.34
N CYS A 47 -3.53 -5.49 18.16
CA CYS A 47 -4.95 -5.81 18.25
C CYS A 47 -5.72 -4.60 18.78
N GLN A 48 -6.66 -4.10 17.97
CA GLN A 48 -7.49 -2.93 18.33
C GLN A 48 -8.50 -3.23 19.45
N THR A 49 -8.69 -4.50 19.81
CA THR A 49 -9.63 -4.91 20.86
C THR A 49 -8.96 -5.09 22.22
N CYS A 50 -7.81 -5.78 22.28
CA CYS A 50 -7.13 -6.10 23.54
C CYS A 50 -5.74 -5.45 23.70
N GLY A 51 -5.23 -4.77 22.66
CA GLY A 51 -3.90 -4.14 22.68
C GLY A 51 -2.73 -5.11 22.51
N ALA A 52 -2.98 -6.42 22.38
CA ALA A 52 -1.95 -7.42 22.17
C ALA A 52 -1.20 -7.24 20.85
N GLU A 53 0.10 -7.51 20.86
CA GLU A 53 0.89 -7.63 19.63
C GLU A 53 0.65 -8.98 18.97
N VAL A 54 0.29 -8.95 17.69
CA VAL A 54 0.09 -10.13 16.84
C VAL A 54 1.26 -10.20 15.87
N SER A 55 2.07 -11.25 15.94
CA SER A 55 3.15 -11.46 14.97
C SER A 55 2.57 -11.67 13.57
N LEU A 56 3.05 -10.88 12.61
CA LEU A 56 2.74 -11.03 11.19
C LEU A 56 3.81 -11.86 10.47
N LEU A 57 5.00 -12.03 11.06
CA LEU A 57 6.02 -12.93 10.57
C LEU A 57 5.91 -14.31 11.23
N GLY A 58 5.97 -15.37 10.43
CA GLY A 58 5.88 -16.74 10.93
C GLY A 58 5.66 -17.77 9.84
N LEU A 59 5.24 -18.97 10.26
CA LEU A 59 4.74 -20.03 9.40
C LEU A 59 3.23 -19.91 9.27
N TRP A 60 2.75 -19.87 8.04
CA TRP A 60 1.34 -19.61 7.72
C TRP A 60 0.81 -20.63 6.73
N GLU A 61 -0.48 -20.94 6.84
CA GLU A 61 -1.17 -21.83 5.93
C GLU A 61 -2.20 -21.07 5.10
N CYS A 62 -2.19 -21.27 3.79
CA CYS A 62 -3.18 -20.66 2.91
C CYS A 62 -4.56 -21.31 3.08
N ALA A 63 -5.53 -20.57 3.60
CA ALA A 63 -6.89 -21.07 3.81
C ALA A 63 -7.60 -21.60 2.53
N SER A 64 -7.18 -21.18 1.34
CA SER A 64 -7.79 -21.64 0.08
C SER A 64 -7.17 -22.90 -0.50
N CYS A 65 -5.88 -23.15 -0.29
CA CYS A 65 -5.17 -24.27 -0.94
C CYS A 65 -4.35 -25.14 0.01
N GLY A 66 -4.32 -24.83 1.31
CA GLY A 66 -3.59 -25.56 2.34
C GLY A 66 -2.07 -25.43 2.29
N TYR A 67 -1.51 -24.62 1.37
CA TYR A 67 -0.06 -24.48 1.27
C TYR A 67 0.53 -23.74 2.47
N GLY A 68 1.46 -24.39 3.17
CA GLY A 68 2.25 -23.81 4.25
C GLY A 68 3.46 -23.03 3.74
N PHE A 69 3.64 -21.79 4.18
CA PHE A 69 4.77 -20.95 3.80
C PHE A 69 5.28 -20.12 4.99
N ALA A 70 6.60 -19.89 5.03
CA ALA A 70 7.20 -18.95 5.96
C ALA A 70 7.23 -17.54 5.38
N GLY A 71 6.90 -16.53 6.18
CA GLY A 71 7.01 -15.12 5.80
C GLY A 71 5.94 -14.24 6.44
N PHE A 72 5.54 -13.21 5.70
CA PHE A 72 4.54 -12.26 6.13
C PHE A 72 3.12 -12.80 5.92
N PHE A 73 2.27 -12.74 6.95
CA PHE A 73 0.91 -13.30 6.94
C PHE A 73 0.09 -12.76 5.77
N PHE A 74 0.11 -11.46 5.54
CA PHE A 74 -0.63 -10.82 4.47
C PHE A 74 0.08 -10.89 3.11
N ALA A 75 1.14 -11.68 2.93
CA ALA A 75 1.69 -11.93 1.61
C ALA A 75 0.70 -12.74 0.75
N ALA A 76 0.79 -12.57 -0.57
CA ALA A 76 0.04 -13.43 -1.48
C ALA A 76 0.62 -14.86 -1.44
N CYS A 77 -0.26 -15.86 -1.42
CA CYS A 77 0.15 -17.26 -1.47
C CYS A 77 1.01 -17.53 -2.72
N PRO A 78 2.15 -18.22 -2.61
CA PRO A 78 3.00 -18.52 -3.78
C PRO A 78 2.33 -19.45 -4.79
N VAL A 79 1.35 -20.24 -4.35
CA VAL A 79 0.60 -21.20 -5.18
C VAL A 79 -0.62 -20.54 -5.82
N CYS A 80 -1.63 -20.16 -5.03
CA CYS A 80 -2.90 -19.65 -5.55
C CYS A 80 -2.97 -18.12 -5.70
N ARG A 81 -1.93 -17.39 -5.26
CA ARG A 81 -1.86 -15.92 -5.29
C ARG A 81 -2.95 -15.18 -4.53
N LEU A 82 -3.76 -15.88 -3.75
CA LEU A 82 -4.76 -15.27 -2.86
C LEU A 82 -4.09 -14.68 -1.63
N GLN A 83 -4.64 -13.57 -1.15
CA GLN A 83 -4.17 -12.83 0.01
C GLN A 83 -5.20 -12.96 1.13
N PRO A 84 -4.80 -13.33 2.36
CA PRO A 84 -5.75 -13.48 3.45
C PRO A 84 -6.36 -12.12 3.82
N PRO A 85 -7.70 -12.06 3.99
CA PRO A 85 -8.38 -10.80 4.29
C PRO A 85 -8.36 -10.41 5.77
N TYR A 86 -8.20 -11.39 6.67
CA TYR A 86 -8.22 -11.19 8.11
C TYR A 86 -7.16 -12.06 8.79
N ILE A 87 -6.64 -11.59 9.94
CA ILE A 87 -5.81 -12.36 10.88
C ILE A 87 -6.53 -12.45 12.22
N THR A 88 -6.47 -13.60 12.89
CA THR A 88 -7.06 -13.78 14.23
C THR A 88 -6.02 -13.47 15.30
N CYS A 89 -6.39 -12.65 16.29
CA CYS A 89 -5.55 -12.43 17.45
C CYS A 89 -5.48 -13.71 18.29
N GLY A 90 -4.28 -14.24 18.51
CA GLY A 90 -4.08 -15.45 19.32
C GLY A 90 -4.42 -15.30 20.80
N LEU A 91 -4.54 -14.06 21.31
CA LEU A 91 -4.86 -13.80 22.72
C LEU A 91 -6.36 -13.61 22.97
N CYS A 92 -7.07 -12.80 22.17
CA CYS A 92 -8.48 -12.50 22.40
C CYS A 92 -9.43 -13.17 21.39
N GLY A 93 -8.92 -13.79 20.33
CA GLY A 93 -9.72 -14.42 19.28
C GLY A 93 -10.36 -13.44 18.28
N THR A 94 -10.21 -12.12 18.47
CA THR A 94 -10.79 -11.15 17.54
C THR A 94 -10.07 -11.18 16.18
N SER A 95 -10.84 -11.12 15.10
CA SER A 95 -10.31 -11.01 13.74
C SER A 95 -10.01 -9.55 13.37
N MET A 96 -8.80 -9.31 12.87
CA MET A 96 -8.30 -8.00 12.43
C MET A 96 -8.21 -7.98 10.91
N ILE A 97 -8.62 -6.87 10.28
CA ILE A 97 -8.59 -6.72 8.83
C ILE A 97 -7.17 -6.52 8.30
N ASN A 98 -6.90 -7.09 7.13
CA ASN A 98 -5.68 -6.83 6.39
C ASN A 98 -5.60 -5.36 5.97
N PRO A 99 -4.63 -4.58 6.48
CA PRO A 99 -4.52 -3.16 6.16
C PRO A 99 -4.29 -2.90 4.67
N LEU A 100 -3.72 -3.87 3.94
CA LEU A 100 -3.47 -3.78 2.49
C LEU A 100 -4.76 -3.83 1.67
N LEU A 101 -5.88 -4.25 2.27
CA LEU A 101 -7.17 -4.32 1.61
C LEU A 101 -8.10 -3.14 1.94
N ILE A 102 -7.72 -2.24 2.85
CA ILE A 102 -8.55 -1.10 3.29
C ILE A 102 -8.96 -0.17 2.11
N GLY A 103 -8.22 -0.18 0.99
CA GLY A 103 -8.61 0.51 -0.25
C GLY A 103 -9.45 -0.31 -1.25
N LYS A 104 -9.44 -1.65 -1.17
CA LYS A 104 -10.11 -2.54 -2.12
C LYS A 104 -11.56 -2.85 -1.74
N PHE A 105 -11.93 -2.72 -0.47
CA PHE A 105 -13.29 -2.98 0.03
C PHE A 105 -14.26 -1.78 -0.10
N LYS A 106 -13.88 -0.69 -0.78
CA LYS A 106 -14.75 0.49 -0.95
C LYS A 106 -15.89 0.32 -1.96
N GLY A 107 -16.09 -0.88 -2.52
CA GLY A 107 -17.19 -1.19 -3.43
C GLY A 107 -17.87 -2.50 -3.04
N LYS A 108 -19.21 -2.45 -2.91
CA LYS A 108 -20.14 -3.50 -2.47
C LYS A 108 -20.37 -3.59 -0.96
N ARG A 109 -21.05 -2.57 -0.43
CA ARG A 109 -22.18 -2.83 0.46
C ARG A 109 -23.37 -3.10 -0.46
N SER A 110 -23.79 -4.36 -0.52
CA SER A 110 -25.13 -4.76 -1.00
C SER A 110 -26.18 -4.28 -0.02
#